data_AF-A0AA47GCW5-F1
#
_entry.id   AF-A0AA47GCW5-F1
#
_cell.length_a   1.000
_cell.length_b   1.000
_cell.length_c   1.000
_cell.angle_alpha   90.00
_cell.angle_beta   90.00
_cell.angle_gamma   90.00
#
_symmetry.space_group_name_H-M   'P 1'
#
loop_
_entity.id
_entity.type
_entity.pdbx_description
1 polymer ?
#
loop_
_entity_poly.entity_id
_entity_poly.type
_entity_poly.pdbx_seq_one_letter_code
_entity_poly.pdbx_strand_id
1 'polypeptide(L)'
;MGRIKAFSALLLVSLLASCSLIESNEDTHSSSSSTIESSSSQSTEISSESSSNTKNSQVLDDFSDEEIEYARVWLNFGNNKDVDNLKVTLIPAGSLVNPNNVNYGVYEEDVIEIRGPKETDGNIVYSVTKEDSGYINIYSVPYNFETGESQEGSNYSNLNDNTKSVYVEPEDDQAITQLIDLLDISERDSFITMDEAINLYEKGIQATSDGEISGLESEFYSRDYFSIAQDNPDYLMLSFENQGRGGQDYYIFKGEDGKIKIDTYFEDYNKDTPDTQWTYDIETQTFTEDSKKNTIDPFTEETAFEYIKKQEGFDDDIAVEFSEIQDDGSIELTLASKKMKKAGGSATIDTFVIYPNGEYYSKNNKEVI
;
A
#
# COMPACT_ATOMS: atom_id res chain seq x y z
N MET A 1 17.81 15.98 -32.51
CA MET A 1 17.20 16.85 -31.48
C MET A 1 17.00 15.97 -30.27
N GLY A 2 17.92 16.06 -29.30
CA GLY A 2 17.97 15.16 -28.16
C GLY A 2 16.79 15.39 -27.21
N ARG A 3 16.16 14.30 -26.78
CA ARG A 3 15.20 14.29 -25.68
C ARG A 3 15.95 13.89 -24.43
N ILE A 4 16.19 14.86 -23.56
CA ILE A 4 16.63 14.60 -22.18
C ILE A 4 15.35 14.22 -21.44
N LYS A 5 15.18 12.94 -21.10
CA LYS A 5 14.22 12.50 -20.09
C LYS A 5 14.99 12.41 -18.77
N ALA A 6 14.71 13.35 -17.87
CA ALA A 6 15.19 13.26 -16.50
C ALA A 6 14.21 12.38 -15.73
N PHE A 7 14.64 11.18 -15.32
CA PHE A 7 13.94 10.39 -14.32
C PHE A 7 14.67 10.55 -12.98
N SER A 8 13.89 10.87 -11.95
CA SER A 8 14.36 11.11 -10.60
C SER A 8 14.40 9.77 -9.87
N ALA A 9 15.57 9.15 -9.79
CA ALA A 9 15.79 7.99 -8.93
C ALA A 9 15.66 8.42 -7.46
N LEU A 10 14.62 7.93 -6.77
CA LEU A 10 14.45 8.15 -5.33
C LEU A 10 15.24 7.07 -4.57
N LEU A 11 16.45 7.43 -4.14
CA LEU A 11 17.31 6.56 -3.33
C LEU A 11 16.86 6.61 -1.85
N LEU A 12 16.15 5.58 -1.37
CA LEU A 12 15.86 5.39 0.05
C LEU A 12 17.09 4.79 0.76
N VAL A 13 17.98 5.65 1.27
CA VAL A 13 19.09 5.24 2.13
C VAL A 13 18.61 5.11 3.57
N SER A 14 18.46 3.88 4.06
CA SER A 14 18.37 3.64 5.50
C SER A 14 19.78 3.70 6.12
N LEU A 15 20.02 4.70 6.98
CA LEU A 15 21.23 4.81 7.78
C LEU A 15 21.18 3.79 8.93
N LEU A 16 22.04 2.78 8.89
CA LEU A 16 22.52 2.13 10.10
C LEU A 16 23.98 2.52 10.35
N ALA A 17 24.14 3.44 11.29
CA ALA A 17 25.42 3.76 11.90
C ALA A 17 25.75 2.72 12.99
N SER A 18 26.85 2.00 12.81
CA SER A 18 27.70 1.63 13.94
C SER A 18 29.12 1.30 13.47
N CYS A 19 30.03 2.23 13.77
CA CYS A 19 31.48 2.06 13.69
C CYS A 19 31.96 0.85 14.51
N SER A 20 32.89 0.08 13.95
CA SER A 20 34.20 -0.13 14.59
C SER A 20 35.23 -0.54 13.54
N LEU A 21 36.24 0.31 13.39
CA LEU A 21 37.51 0.05 12.71
C LEU A 21 38.49 -0.62 13.69
N ILE A 22 39.34 -1.52 13.18
CA ILE A 22 40.78 -1.73 13.48
C ILE A 22 41.21 -2.93 12.61
N GLU A 23 41.85 -2.75 11.45
CA GLU A 23 43.30 -2.56 11.16
C GLU A 23 44.09 -3.89 10.95
N SER A 24 44.50 -4.02 9.68
CA SER A 24 45.62 -4.75 9.05
C SER A 24 46.50 -5.74 9.84
N ASN A 25 46.84 -6.85 9.17
CA ASN A 25 48.23 -7.12 8.77
C ASN A 25 48.34 -8.17 7.65
N GLU A 26 49.05 -7.82 6.59
CA GLU A 26 49.71 -8.77 5.70
C GLU A 26 50.79 -9.53 6.47
N ASP A 27 51.03 -10.80 6.12
CA ASP A 27 52.41 -11.24 5.89
C ASP A 27 52.49 -12.46 4.98
N THR A 28 53.47 -12.38 4.09
CA THR A 28 53.80 -13.31 3.01
C THR A 28 54.87 -14.30 3.51
N HIS A 29 54.90 -15.55 3.01
CA HIS A 29 56.07 -16.40 2.71
C HIS A 29 55.61 -17.86 2.57
N SER A 30 55.58 -18.45 1.36
CA SER A 30 56.67 -19.01 0.55
C SER A 30 57.09 -20.45 0.90
N SER A 31 57.14 -21.26 -0.16
CA SER A 31 57.95 -22.46 -0.41
C SER A 31 57.42 -23.83 0.05
N SER A 32 57.08 -24.69 -0.90
CA SER A 32 57.86 -25.91 -1.14
C SER A 32 57.55 -26.59 -2.48
N SER A 33 58.65 -26.86 -3.18
CA SER A 33 58.81 -27.57 -4.44
C SER A 33 58.44 -29.06 -4.36
N SER A 34 57.91 -29.62 -5.45
CA SER A 34 58.49 -30.87 -5.97
C SER A 34 58.23 -31.03 -7.47
N THR A 35 59.34 -31.13 -8.19
CA THR A 35 59.50 -31.48 -9.59
C THR A 35 59.40 -32.99 -9.76
N ILE A 36 58.61 -33.49 -10.73
CA ILE A 36 58.81 -34.81 -11.35
C ILE A 36 58.59 -34.67 -12.86
N GLU A 37 59.59 -35.12 -13.62
CA GLU A 37 59.67 -35.09 -15.07
C GLU A 37 58.83 -36.17 -15.79
N SER A 38 58.30 -35.77 -16.95
CA SER A 38 58.30 -36.45 -18.27
C SER A 38 57.77 -37.89 -18.43
N SER A 39 56.66 -38.00 -19.17
CA SER A 39 56.60 -38.94 -20.31
C SER A 39 55.62 -38.43 -21.40
N SER A 40 56.07 -38.53 -22.65
CA SER A 40 55.42 -38.04 -23.86
C SER A 40 54.24 -38.93 -24.28
N SER A 41 53.12 -38.33 -24.70
CA SER A 41 52.34 -38.85 -25.83
C SER A 41 51.47 -37.76 -26.47
N GLN A 42 51.74 -37.59 -27.76
CA GLN A 42 51.15 -36.74 -28.77
C GLN A 42 49.63 -36.92 -28.93
N SER A 43 48.88 -35.81 -29.04
CA SER A 43 47.71 -35.66 -29.95
C SER A 43 47.15 -34.23 -29.97
N THR A 44 47.34 -33.59 -31.12
CA THR A 44 46.42 -32.64 -31.79
C THR A 44 45.95 -31.39 -31.02
N GLU A 45 46.66 -30.28 -31.23
CA GLU A 45 46.12 -28.94 -30.98
C GLU A 45 45.00 -28.64 -31.97
N ILE A 46 43.76 -28.61 -31.47
CA ILE A 46 42.68 -27.85 -32.08
C ILE A 46 42.86 -26.43 -31.54
N SER A 47 43.22 -25.53 -32.44
CA SER A 47 43.25 -24.08 -32.20
C SER A 47 41.88 -23.65 -31.68
N SER A 48 41.76 -23.45 -30.37
CA SER A 48 40.66 -22.72 -29.78
C SER A 48 40.82 -21.26 -30.20
N GLU A 49 40.05 -20.89 -31.22
CA GLU A 49 39.68 -19.49 -31.45
C GLU A 49 39.12 -18.94 -30.15
N SER A 50 39.96 -18.18 -29.44
CA SER A 50 39.53 -17.25 -28.41
C SER A 50 38.74 -16.17 -29.15
N SER A 51 37.43 -16.41 -29.29
CA SER A 51 36.48 -15.40 -29.71
C SER A 51 36.50 -14.29 -28.66
N SER A 52 36.95 -13.14 -29.11
CA SER A 52 37.08 -11.88 -28.39
C SER A 52 35.76 -11.43 -27.78
N ASN A 53 35.60 -11.56 -26.46
CA ASN A 53 34.46 -11.03 -25.72
C ASN A 53 34.67 -9.57 -25.25
N THR A 54 35.35 -8.73 -26.05
CA THR A 54 35.78 -7.38 -25.59
C THR A 54 35.37 -6.26 -26.56
N LYS A 55 34.37 -6.46 -27.41
CA LYS A 55 33.91 -5.43 -28.36
C LYS A 55 32.43 -5.07 -28.31
N ASN A 56 31.65 -5.74 -27.47
CA ASN A 56 30.20 -5.60 -27.46
C ASN A 56 29.65 -4.83 -26.24
N SER A 57 30.45 -4.71 -25.17
CA SER A 57 30.08 -4.01 -23.92
C SER A 57 29.68 -2.56 -24.11
N GLN A 58 30.13 -1.86 -25.16
CA GLN A 58 29.81 -0.43 -25.35
C GLN A 58 28.43 -0.16 -25.95
N VAL A 59 27.73 -1.19 -26.46
CA VAL A 59 26.43 -1.00 -27.13
C VAL A 59 25.32 -0.74 -26.12
N LEU A 60 25.44 -1.30 -24.91
CA LEU A 60 24.45 -1.16 -23.86
C LEU A 60 24.71 0.03 -22.91
N ASP A 61 25.88 0.68 -23.00
CA ASP A 61 26.28 1.81 -22.14
C ASP A 61 25.33 3.02 -22.22
N ASP A 62 24.51 3.10 -23.28
CA ASP A 62 23.54 4.18 -23.51
C ASP A 62 22.16 3.92 -22.87
N PHE A 63 21.92 2.72 -22.32
CA PHE A 63 20.64 2.32 -21.72
C PHE A 63 20.74 2.19 -20.19
N SER A 64 19.61 2.31 -19.50
CA SER A 64 19.56 2.08 -18.06
C SER A 64 19.61 0.59 -17.73
N ASP A 65 20.04 0.26 -16.51
CA ASP A 65 20.09 -1.13 -16.04
C ASP A 65 18.69 -1.76 -16.06
N GLU A 66 17.66 -0.98 -15.75
CA GLU A 66 16.25 -1.40 -15.81
C GLU A 66 15.79 -1.71 -17.23
N GLU A 67 16.09 -0.84 -18.20
CA GLU A 67 15.75 -1.08 -19.62
C GLU A 67 16.38 -2.39 -20.11
N ILE A 68 17.65 -2.61 -19.76
CA ILE A 68 18.39 -3.83 -20.09
C ILE A 68 17.78 -5.05 -19.39
N GLU A 69 17.40 -4.94 -18.12
CA GLU A 69 16.74 -6.01 -17.37
C GLU A 69 15.41 -6.42 -18.01
N TYR A 70 14.53 -5.46 -18.29
CA TYR A 70 13.19 -5.72 -18.84
C TYR A 70 13.29 -6.44 -20.18
N ALA A 71 14.19 -5.97 -21.04
CA ALA A 71 14.46 -6.62 -22.33
C ALA A 71 14.99 -8.05 -22.15
N ARG A 72 15.96 -8.27 -21.24
CA ARG A 72 16.51 -9.61 -20.98
C ARG A 72 15.47 -10.58 -20.44
N VAL A 73 14.62 -10.13 -19.52
CA VAL A 73 13.55 -10.96 -18.95
C VAL A 73 12.57 -11.39 -20.03
N TRP A 74 12.13 -10.47 -20.90
CA TRP A 74 11.25 -10.83 -22.00
C TRP A 74 11.92 -11.76 -23.04
N LEU A 75 13.20 -11.54 -23.36
CA LEU A 75 13.93 -12.45 -24.26
C LEU A 75 14.05 -13.87 -23.69
N ASN A 76 14.20 -14.02 -22.37
CA ASN A 76 14.30 -15.32 -21.72
C ASN A 76 12.93 -16.03 -21.59
N PHE A 77 11.89 -15.29 -21.19
CA PHE A 77 10.63 -15.90 -20.72
C PHE A 77 9.38 -15.45 -21.48
N GLY A 78 9.48 -14.48 -22.39
CA GLY A 78 8.36 -14.02 -23.19
C GLY A 78 7.90 -15.09 -24.18
N ASN A 79 6.59 -15.28 -24.30
CA ASN A 79 6.04 -16.32 -25.18
C ASN A 79 6.26 -15.99 -26.67
N ASN A 80 6.26 -14.69 -27.01
CA ASN A 80 6.52 -14.19 -28.34
C ASN A 80 7.61 -13.11 -28.32
N LYS A 81 8.74 -13.37 -29.01
CA LYS A 81 9.86 -12.43 -29.12
C LYS A 81 9.70 -11.45 -30.29
N ASP A 82 8.78 -11.72 -31.21
CA ASP A 82 8.48 -10.89 -32.38
C ASP A 82 7.21 -10.08 -32.07
N VAL A 83 7.39 -8.98 -31.34
CA VAL A 83 6.33 -8.09 -30.86
C VAL A 83 6.59 -6.66 -31.34
N ASP A 84 5.52 -5.91 -31.58
CA ASP A 84 5.61 -4.51 -32.05
C ASP A 84 5.84 -3.51 -30.91
N ASN A 85 5.50 -3.88 -29.67
CA ASN A 85 5.65 -3.07 -28.47
C ASN A 85 5.57 -3.94 -27.22
N LEU A 86 6.13 -3.49 -26.10
CA LEU A 86 5.98 -4.10 -24.78
C LEU A 86 5.59 -3.04 -23.77
N LYS A 87 4.51 -3.29 -23.02
CA LYS A 87 4.14 -2.44 -21.89
C LYS A 87 4.82 -2.96 -20.64
N VAL A 88 5.66 -2.14 -20.02
CA VAL A 88 6.28 -2.41 -18.72
C VAL A 88 5.56 -1.59 -17.67
N THR A 89 5.01 -2.25 -16.67
CA THR A 89 4.30 -1.62 -15.54
C THR A 89 5.06 -1.90 -14.25
N LEU A 90 5.50 -0.85 -13.58
CA LEU A 90 6.12 -0.92 -12.25
C LEU A 90 5.02 -0.92 -11.19
N ILE A 91 5.09 -1.88 -10.27
CA ILE A 91 4.05 -2.18 -9.29
C ILE A 91 4.69 -2.15 -7.91
N PRO A 92 4.37 -1.17 -7.05
CA PRO A 92 4.98 -1.11 -5.73
C PRO A 92 4.47 -2.22 -4.81
N ALA A 93 5.29 -2.59 -3.84
CA ALA A 93 4.90 -3.44 -2.73
C ALA A 93 3.62 -2.92 -2.04
N GLY A 94 2.80 -3.84 -1.55
CA GLY A 94 1.47 -3.53 -0.99
C GLY A 94 0.37 -3.39 -2.04
N SER A 95 0.69 -3.35 -3.34
CA SER A 95 -0.32 -3.30 -4.39
C SER A 95 -1.16 -4.58 -4.45
N LEU A 96 -2.47 -4.48 -4.72
CA LEU A 96 -3.28 -5.67 -4.95
C LEU A 96 -2.77 -6.42 -6.18
N VAL A 97 -2.82 -7.75 -6.07
CA VAL A 97 -2.55 -8.65 -7.20
C VAL A 97 -3.63 -8.49 -8.26
N ASN A 98 -4.88 -8.33 -7.80
CA ASN A 98 -6.02 -7.98 -8.64
C ASN A 98 -6.64 -6.67 -8.12
N PRO A 99 -6.47 -5.54 -8.81
CA PRO A 99 -7.07 -4.27 -8.40
C PRO A 99 -8.60 -4.30 -8.25
N ASN A 100 -9.28 -5.27 -8.88
CA ASN A 100 -10.73 -5.45 -8.82
C ASN A 100 -11.20 -6.45 -7.76
N ASN A 101 -10.29 -7.07 -7.00
CA ASN A 101 -10.67 -8.06 -6.00
C ASN A 101 -9.59 -8.21 -4.93
N VAL A 102 -9.90 -7.72 -3.73
CA VAL A 102 -8.97 -7.75 -2.58
C VAL A 102 -8.57 -9.17 -2.16
N ASN A 103 -9.35 -10.19 -2.46
CA ASN A 103 -9.15 -11.56 -1.94
C ASN A 103 -7.96 -12.29 -2.56
N TYR A 104 -7.31 -11.73 -3.59
CA TYR A 104 -6.11 -12.32 -4.20
C TYR A 104 -4.80 -11.87 -3.54
N GLY A 105 -4.89 -11.07 -2.47
CA GLY A 105 -3.71 -10.61 -1.74
C GLY A 105 -3.02 -9.42 -2.41
N VAL A 106 -1.84 -9.12 -1.88
CA VAL A 106 -0.96 -8.04 -2.31
C VAL A 106 0.39 -8.58 -2.73
N TYR A 107 1.14 -7.81 -3.51
CA TYR A 107 2.57 -8.06 -3.71
C TYR A 107 3.35 -7.68 -2.45
N GLU A 108 4.16 -8.59 -1.91
CA GLU A 108 5.00 -8.34 -0.73
C GLU A 108 6.25 -7.49 -1.06
N GLU A 109 6.62 -7.45 -2.33
CA GLU A 109 7.80 -6.77 -2.87
C GLU A 109 7.39 -5.92 -4.08
N ASP A 110 8.29 -5.05 -4.53
CA ASP A 110 8.11 -4.36 -5.81
C ASP A 110 8.15 -5.38 -6.96
N VAL A 111 7.22 -5.23 -7.91
CA VAL A 111 6.99 -6.15 -9.01
C VAL A 111 6.98 -5.40 -10.33
N ILE A 112 7.47 -6.07 -11.37
CA ILE A 112 7.46 -5.60 -12.74
C ILE A 112 6.56 -6.52 -13.54
N GLU A 113 5.61 -5.92 -14.27
CA GLU A 113 4.82 -6.64 -15.27
C GLU A 113 5.22 -6.19 -16.67
N ILE A 114 5.60 -7.15 -17.51
CA ILE A 114 5.87 -6.96 -18.94
C ILE A 114 4.77 -7.63 -19.75
N ARG A 115 3.98 -6.85 -20.50
CA ARG A 115 2.89 -7.34 -21.35
C ARG A 115 3.19 -7.16 -22.83
N GLY A 116 2.97 -8.23 -23.59
CA GLY A 116 2.83 -8.13 -25.03
C GLY A 116 1.50 -7.47 -25.46
N PRO A 117 1.36 -7.05 -26.72
CA PRO A 117 0.19 -6.31 -27.18
C PRO A 117 -1.06 -7.17 -27.32
N LYS A 118 -0.90 -8.49 -27.46
CA LYS A 118 -2.00 -9.45 -27.57
C LYS A 118 -1.89 -10.48 -26.46
N GLU A 119 -3.02 -11.03 -26.04
CA GLU A 119 -3.06 -12.14 -25.07
C GLU A 119 -2.19 -13.34 -25.52
N THR A 120 -2.09 -13.59 -26.83
CA THR A 120 -1.22 -14.65 -27.38
C THR A 120 0.27 -14.39 -27.19
N ASP A 121 0.67 -13.14 -27.02
CA ASP A 121 2.05 -12.75 -26.74
C ASP A 121 2.37 -12.94 -25.25
N GLY A 122 1.34 -12.94 -24.39
CA GLY A 122 1.42 -13.23 -22.97
C GLY A 122 1.92 -12.06 -22.11
N ASN A 123 2.10 -12.35 -20.82
CA ASN A 123 2.69 -11.46 -19.83
C ASN A 123 3.70 -12.20 -18.95
N ILE A 124 4.63 -11.43 -18.37
CA ILE A 124 5.54 -11.89 -17.32
C ILE A 124 5.38 -10.93 -16.16
N VAL A 125 5.13 -11.47 -14.97
CA VAL A 125 5.07 -10.71 -13.71
C VAL A 125 6.20 -11.23 -12.83
N TYR A 126 7.10 -10.38 -12.37
CA TYR A 126 8.26 -10.83 -11.59
C TYR A 126 8.78 -9.80 -10.57
N SER A 127 9.48 -10.29 -9.54
CA SER A 127 10.29 -9.49 -8.62
C SER A 127 11.77 -9.87 -8.74
N VAL A 128 12.65 -8.93 -8.40
CA VAL A 128 14.10 -9.18 -8.32
C VAL A 128 14.43 -9.74 -6.94
N THR A 129 14.92 -10.98 -6.87
CA THR A 129 15.21 -11.64 -5.58
C THR A 129 16.36 -10.94 -4.82
N LYS A 130 17.38 -10.52 -5.58
CA LYS A 130 18.53 -9.78 -5.06
C LYS A 130 19.22 -9.07 -6.23
N GLU A 131 19.50 -7.79 -6.07
CA GLU A 131 20.31 -7.00 -7.01
C GLU A 131 21.60 -7.76 -7.38
N ASP A 132 21.97 -7.68 -8.66
CA ASP A 132 23.15 -8.33 -9.27
C ASP A 132 23.21 -9.87 -9.17
N SER A 133 22.17 -10.54 -8.69
CA SER A 133 22.17 -12.01 -8.62
C SER A 133 21.89 -12.68 -9.97
N GLY A 134 21.18 -11.98 -10.86
CA GLY A 134 20.61 -12.54 -12.09
C GLY A 134 19.43 -13.48 -11.84
N TYR A 135 18.93 -13.59 -10.61
CA TYR A 135 17.76 -14.39 -10.26
C TYR A 135 16.54 -13.50 -10.04
N ILE A 136 15.41 -13.94 -10.60
CA ILE A 136 14.09 -13.31 -10.43
C ILE A 136 13.08 -14.33 -9.92
N ASN A 137 12.03 -13.84 -9.28
CA ASN A 137 10.85 -14.60 -8.91
C ASN A 137 9.74 -14.32 -9.91
N ILE A 138 9.33 -15.32 -10.72
CA ILE A 138 8.20 -15.17 -11.65
C ILE A 138 6.90 -15.60 -10.96
N TYR A 139 5.89 -14.75 -11.04
CA TYR A 139 4.53 -14.99 -10.56
C TYR A 139 3.63 -15.45 -11.71
N SER A 140 2.83 -16.48 -11.47
CA SER A 140 1.90 -17.04 -12.48
C SER A 140 0.60 -16.22 -12.58
N VAL A 141 0.68 -14.94 -12.95
CA VAL A 141 -0.51 -14.07 -13.06
C VAL A 141 -1.09 -14.12 -14.48
N PRO A 142 -2.37 -14.51 -14.68
CA PRO A 142 -2.99 -14.53 -16.01
C PRO A 142 -3.01 -13.16 -16.70
N TYR A 143 -2.86 -13.13 -18.02
CA TYR A 143 -2.89 -11.88 -18.80
C TYR A 143 -4.16 -11.04 -18.57
N ASN A 144 -5.33 -11.67 -18.47
CA ASN A 144 -6.62 -10.99 -18.31
C ASN A 144 -7.16 -11.00 -16.87
N PHE A 145 -6.28 -11.13 -15.86
CA PHE A 145 -6.67 -11.34 -14.47
C PHE A 145 -7.64 -10.29 -13.91
N GLU A 146 -7.54 -9.05 -14.39
CA GLU A 146 -8.35 -7.92 -13.93
C GLU A 146 -9.80 -7.92 -14.49
N THR A 147 -10.09 -8.63 -15.59
CA THR A 147 -11.30 -8.38 -16.41
C THR A 147 -12.52 -9.25 -16.13
N GLY A 148 -12.48 -10.17 -15.17
CA GLY A 148 -13.67 -10.92 -14.79
C GLY A 148 -13.36 -12.10 -13.90
N GLU A 149 -14.34 -12.45 -13.04
CA GLU A 149 -14.33 -13.63 -12.17
C GLU A 149 -13.68 -14.79 -12.89
N SER A 150 -12.48 -15.20 -12.45
CA SER A 150 -11.76 -16.28 -13.07
C SER A 150 -12.65 -17.53 -13.03
N GLN A 151 -13.33 -17.83 -14.14
CA GLN A 151 -13.93 -19.14 -14.38
C GLN A 151 -12.79 -20.13 -14.59
N GLU A 152 -12.16 -20.50 -13.49
CA GLU A 152 -11.64 -21.82 -13.17
C GLU A 152 -10.91 -21.71 -11.82
N GLY A 153 -11.48 -22.39 -10.82
CA GLY A 153 -11.01 -22.36 -9.44
C GLY A 153 -9.58 -22.86 -9.30
N SER A 154 -8.64 -21.93 -9.24
CA SER A 154 -7.23 -22.19 -8.98
C SER A 154 -6.80 -21.41 -7.74
N ASN A 155 -6.02 -22.08 -6.89
CA ASN A 155 -5.54 -21.62 -5.60
C ASN A 155 -4.57 -20.42 -5.76
N TYR A 156 -5.08 -19.23 -6.09
CA TYR A 156 -4.33 -17.96 -6.03
C TYR A 156 -4.47 -17.27 -4.68
N SER A 157 -5.06 -17.95 -3.68
CA SER A 157 -5.15 -17.48 -2.30
C SER A 157 -3.77 -17.20 -1.68
N ASN A 158 -2.70 -17.72 -2.28
CA ASN A 158 -1.32 -17.42 -1.89
C ASN A 158 -0.44 -17.25 -3.14
N LEU A 159 0.09 -16.05 -3.35
CA LEU A 159 1.01 -15.75 -4.46
C LEU A 159 2.28 -16.61 -4.40
N ASN A 160 2.74 -16.92 -3.19
CA ASN A 160 3.97 -17.65 -2.95
C ASN A 160 3.90 -19.10 -3.47
N ASP A 161 2.71 -19.71 -3.46
CA ASP A 161 2.52 -21.09 -3.97
C ASP A 161 2.73 -21.20 -5.49
N ASN A 162 2.59 -20.08 -6.20
CA ASN A 162 2.70 -20.00 -7.67
C ASN A 162 3.93 -19.22 -8.14
N THR A 163 4.87 -18.97 -7.21
CA THR A 163 6.12 -18.24 -7.47
C THR A 163 7.24 -19.19 -7.83
N LYS A 164 7.98 -18.88 -8.90
CA LYS A 164 9.13 -19.66 -9.36
C LYS A 164 10.38 -18.80 -9.47
N SER A 165 11.41 -19.13 -8.69
CA SER A 165 12.73 -18.52 -8.85
C SER A 165 13.45 -19.08 -10.08
N VAL A 166 13.94 -18.21 -10.94
CA VAL A 166 14.64 -18.55 -12.19
C VAL A 166 15.85 -17.64 -12.40
N TYR A 167 16.84 -18.15 -13.14
CA TYR A 167 18.00 -17.37 -13.58
C TYR A 167 17.73 -16.75 -14.94
N VAL A 168 18.04 -15.45 -15.09
CA VAL A 168 17.97 -14.74 -16.36
C VAL A 168 19.31 -14.93 -17.08
N GLU A 169 19.30 -15.66 -18.19
CA GLU A 169 20.52 -15.86 -18.97
C GLU A 169 20.95 -14.55 -19.64
N PRO A 170 22.26 -14.28 -19.75
CA PRO A 170 22.76 -13.21 -20.60
C PRO A 170 22.31 -13.42 -22.04
N GLU A 171 21.81 -12.36 -22.68
CA GLU A 171 21.35 -12.37 -24.07
C GLU A 171 22.30 -11.55 -24.97
N ASP A 172 22.13 -11.68 -26.28
CA ASP A 172 22.90 -10.90 -27.26
C ASP A 172 22.59 -9.39 -27.15
N ASP A 173 23.62 -8.56 -27.05
CA ASP A 173 23.46 -7.11 -26.85
C ASP A 173 22.66 -6.43 -27.97
N GLN A 174 22.71 -6.95 -29.22
CA GLN A 174 21.91 -6.38 -30.30
C GLN A 174 20.44 -6.75 -30.16
N ALA A 175 20.14 -7.97 -29.75
CA ALA A 175 18.77 -8.39 -29.47
C ALA A 175 18.16 -7.60 -28.30
N ILE A 176 18.94 -7.36 -27.25
CA ILE A 176 18.54 -6.50 -26.12
C ILE A 176 18.21 -5.09 -26.62
N THR A 177 19.13 -4.47 -27.37
CA THR A 177 18.97 -3.10 -27.90
C THR A 177 17.69 -2.97 -28.73
N GLN A 178 17.40 -3.94 -29.61
CA GLN A 178 16.20 -3.93 -30.44
C GLN A 178 14.91 -3.97 -29.64
N LEU A 179 14.92 -4.67 -28.50
CA LEU A 179 13.74 -4.81 -27.66
C LEU A 179 13.55 -3.60 -26.75
N ILE A 180 14.63 -2.96 -26.29
CA ILE A 180 14.57 -1.72 -25.49
C ILE A 180 13.82 -0.62 -26.26
N ASP A 181 14.07 -0.49 -27.56
CA ASP A 181 13.39 0.48 -28.42
C ASP A 181 11.85 0.31 -28.47
N LEU A 182 11.34 -0.85 -28.04
CA LEU A 182 9.92 -1.21 -28.04
C LEU A 182 9.24 -1.07 -26.67
N LEU A 183 10.01 -0.75 -25.61
CA LEU A 183 9.49 -0.63 -24.26
C LEU A 183 8.68 0.66 -24.08
N ASP A 184 7.50 0.51 -23.51
CA ASP A 184 6.67 1.59 -22.97
C ASP A 184 6.55 1.40 -21.45
N ILE A 185 7.34 2.17 -20.70
CA ILE A 185 7.49 2.01 -19.25
C ILE A 185 6.59 3.02 -18.53
N SER A 186 5.75 2.51 -17.63
CA SER A 186 4.89 3.29 -16.74
C SER A 186 4.88 2.72 -15.33
N GLU A 187 4.49 3.53 -14.36
CA GLU A 187 4.06 3.04 -13.05
C GLU A 187 2.60 2.61 -13.14
N ARG A 188 2.18 1.68 -12.27
CA ARG A 188 0.78 1.29 -12.15
C ARG A 188 -0.03 2.49 -11.62
N ASP A 189 -1.24 2.66 -12.14
CA ASP A 189 -2.26 3.48 -11.50
C ASP A 189 -2.68 2.86 -10.13
N SER A 190 -3.70 3.39 -9.46
CA SER A 190 -4.10 2.97 -8.10
C SER A 190 -4.07 1.46 -7.85
N PHE A 191 -3.53 1.08 -6.69
CA PHE A 191 -3.44 -0.31 -6.25
C PHE A 191 -4.78 -1.05 -6.12
N ILE A 192 -5.89 -0.31 -6.09
CA ILE A 192 -7.27 -0.77 -5.99
C ILE A 192 -8.13 0.07 -6.94
N THR A 193 -9.16 -0.52 -7.56
CA THR A 193 -10.09 0.26 -8.37
C THR A 193 -11.11 1.01 -7.51
N MET A 194 -11.67 2.09 -8.05
CA MET A 194 -12.73 2.86 -7.38
C MET A 194 -13.91 1.99 -6.98
N ASP A 195 -14.36 1.09 -7.86
CA ASP A 195 -15.48 0.19 -7.56
C ASP A 195 -15.17 -0.76 -6.39
N GLU A 196 -13.95 -1.32 -6.35
CA GLU A 196 -13.57 -2.23 -5.26
C GLU A 196 -13.31 -1.47 -3.95
N ALA A 197 -12.79 -0.25 -4.02
CA ALA A 197 -12.66 0.63 -2.85
C ALA A 197 -14.03 1.00 -2.26
N ILE A 198 -15.02 1.32 -3.10
CA ILE A 198 -16.41 1.56 -2.65
C ILE A 198 -17.01 0.28 -2.05
N ASN A 199 -16.81 -0.88 -2.68
CA ASN A 199 -17.26 -2.17 -2.12
C ASN A 199 -16.65 -2.40 -0.73
N LEU A 200 -15.38 -2.09 -0.55
CA LEU A 200 -14.68 -2.25 0.72
C LEU A 200 -15.22 -1.31 1.80
N TYR A 201 -15.47 -0.04 1.44
CA TYR A 201 -16.11 0.92 2.33
C TYR A 201 -17.49 0.44 2.80
N GLU A 202 -18.35 0.00 1.89
CA GLU A 202 -19.70 -0.50 2.21
C GLU A 202 -19.65 -1.74 3.11
N LYS A 203 -18.72 -2.66 2.86
CA LYS A 203 -18.46 -3.83 3.72
C LYS A 203 -17.97 -3.42 5.11
N GLY A 204 -17.14 -2.38 5.20
CA GLY A 204 -16.67 -1.82 6.45
C GLY A 204 -17.82 -1.36 7.33
N ILE A 205 -18.72 -0.52 6.79
CA ILE A 205 -19.93 -0.07 7.48
C ILE A 205 -20.76 -1.26 7.99
N GLN A 206 -21.02 -2.23 7.12
CA GLN A 206 -21.77 -3.44 7.47
C GLN A 206 -21.14 -4.22 8.62
N ALA A 207 -19.81 -4.35 8.61
CA ALA A 207 -19.08 -5.13 9.59
C ALA A 207 -18.94 -4.43 10.95
N THR A 208 -18.85 -3.10 10.97
CA THR A 208 -18.55 -2.34 12.20
C THR A 208 -19.79 -1.78 12.89
N SER A 209 -20.92 -1.67 12.17
CA SER A 209 -22.18 -1.14 12.69
C SER A 209 -23.17 -2.24 13.13
N ASP A 210 -22.69 -3.41 13.54
CA ASP A 210 -23.53 -4.58 13.90
C ASP A 210 -24.58 -4.97 12.81
N GLY A 211 -24.27 -4.68 11.55
CA GLY A 211 -25.15 -4.89 10.40
C GLY A 211 -26.15 -3.76 10.14
N GLU A 212 -26.14 -2.67 10.91
CA GLU A 212 -26.92 -1.46 10.58
C GLU A 212 -26.33 -0.75 9.35
N ILE A 213 -27.12 -0.71 8.29
CA ILE A 213 -26.74 -0.11 6.99
C ILE A 213 -27.61 1.10 6.62
N SER A 214 -28.28 1.71 7.60
CA SER A 214 -29.22 2.82 7.37
C SER A 214 -28.58 4.00 6.61
N GLY A 215 -27.28 4.23 6.80
CA GLY A 215 -26.50 5.21 6.03
C GLY A 215 -26.35 4.85 4.54
N LEU A 216 -26.17 3.57 4.22
CA LEU A 216 -26.05 3.07 2.84
C LEU A 216 -27.41 2.96 2.14
N GLU A 217 -28.49 2.76 2.88
CA GLU A 217 -29.86 2.72 2.35
C GLU A 217 -30.52 4.12 2.27
N SER A 218 -29.81 5.15 2.71
CA SER A 218 -30.28 6.53 2.70
C SER A 218 -30.48 7.05 1.27
N GLU A 219 -31.48 7.93 1.08
CA GLU A 219 -31.66 8.66 -0.18
C GLU A 219 -30.49 9.59 -0.53
N PHE A 220 -29.65 9.90 0.46
CA PHE A 220 -28.44 10.71 0.30
C PHE A 220 -27.20 9.87 -0.07
N TYR A 221 -27.31 8.55 -0.13
CA TYR A 221 -26.23 7.66 -0.56
C TYR A 221 -26.45 7.19 -2.00
N SER A 222 -25.46 7.43 -2.84
CA SER A 222 -25.34 6.82 -4.16
C SER A 222 -23.87 6.63 -4.48
N ARG A 223 -23.53 5.51 -5.12
CA ARG A 223 -22.16 5.30 -5.61
C ARG A 223 -21.73 6.36 -6.62
N ASP A 224 -22.70 6.96 -7.34
CA ASP A 224 -22.46 8.05 -8.30
C ASP A 224 -21.95 9.34 -7.64
N TYR A 225 -22.05 9.47 -6.32
CA TYR A 225 -21.52 10.62 -5.58
C TYR A 225 -20.05 10.49 -5.22
N PHE A 226 -19.45 9.31 -5.44
CA PHE A 226 -18.01 9.15 -5.33
C PHE A 226 -17.29 9.68 -6.58
N SER A 227 -16.08 10.17 -6.38
CA SER A 227 -15.16 10.55 -7.46
C SER A 227 -13.73 10.36 -7.01
N ILE A 228 -12.83 10.02 -7.93
CA ILE A 228 -11.39 9.94 -7.65
C ILE A 228 -10.87 11.36 -7.40
N ALA A 229 -10.37 11.60 -6.19
CA ALA A 229 -9.78 12.87 -5.81
C ALA A 229 -8.26 12.86 -6.00
N GLN A 230 -7.60 11.74 -5.64
CA GLN A 230 -6.20 11.47 -5.95
C GLN A 230 -6.00 9.99 -6.25
N ASP A 231 -5.13 9.69 -7.20
CA ASP A 231 -4.81 8.35 -7.70
C ASP A 231 -3.29 8.23 -7.70
N ASN A 232 -2.76 7.37 -6.83
CA ASN A 232 -1.33 7.12 -6.70
C ASN A 232 -1.07 5.61 -6.57
N PRO A 233 0.13 5.13 -6.95
CA PRO A 233 0.49 3.73 -6.81
C PRO A 233 0.29 3.19 -5.38
N ASP A 234 0.60 4.00 -4.37
CA ASP A 234 0.56 3.59 -2.95
C ASP A 234 -0.82 3.75 -2.29
N TYR A 235 -1.69 4.59 -2.86
CA TYR A 235 -3.00 4.89 -2.27
C TYR A 235 -4.01 5.44 -3.27
N LEU A 236 -5.28 5.15 -3.00
CA LEU A 236 -6.42 5.75 -3.70
C LEU A 236 -7.16 6.67 -2.72
N MET A 237 -7.42 7.90 -3.14
CA MET A 237 -8.31 8.81 -2.41
C MET A 237 -9.58 9.07 -3.19
N LEU A 238 -10.70 8.69 -2.61
CA LEU A 238 -12.03 9.03 -3.10
C LEU A 238 -12.57 10.24 -2.35
N SER A 239 -13.35 11.04 -3.04
CA SER A 239 -14.22 12.05 -2.44
C SER A 239 -15.68 11.66 -2.63
N PHE A 240 -16.54 12.02 -1.69
CA PHE A 240 -17.98 11.79 -1.72
C PHE A 240 -18.74 13.11 -1.54
N GLU A 241 -19.63 13.46 -2.46
CA GLU A 241 -20.42 14.69 -2.39
C GLU A 241 -21.68 14.52 -1.51
N ASN A 242 -21.75 15.23 -0.38
CA ASN A 242 -22.87 15.09 0.56
C ASN A 242 -24.10 15.88 0.09
N GLN A 243 -25.12 15.15 -0.37
CA GLN A 243 -26.35 15.75 -0.90
C GLN A 243 -27.31 16.30 0.16
N GLY A 244 -27.20 15.87 1.42
CA GLY A 244 -28.13 16.24 2.48
C GLY A 244 -27.74 17.53 3.22
N ARG A 245 -26.44 17.68 3.52
CA ARG A 245 -25.92 18.82 4.31
C ARG A 245 -25.09 19.79 3.47
N GLY A 246 -24.72 19.40 2.25
CA GLY A 246 -23.64 20.04 1.50
C GLY A 246 -22.28 19.66 2.10
N GLY A 247 -21.20 19.85 1.32
CA GLY A 247 -19.85 19.47 1.72
C GLY A 247 -19.35 18.22 1.01
N GLN A 248 -18.14 17.80 1.37
CA GLN A 248 -17.43 16.71 0.70
C GLN A 248 -16.63 15.91 1.73
N ASP A 249 -16.84 14.60 1.72
CA ASP A 249 -16.11 13.67 2.57
C ASP A 249 -15.00 12.99 1.76
N TYR A 250 -13.96 12.51 2.43
CA TYR A 250 -12.79 11.91 1.80
C TYR A 250 -12.46 10.56 2.42
N TYR A 251 -12.06 9.62 1.57
CA TYR A 251 -11.78 8.24 1.93
C TYR A 251 -10.44 7.85 1.31
N ILE A 252 -9.45 7.56 2.15
CA ILE A 252 -8.10 7.22 1.73
C ILE A 252 -7.86 5.74 1.99
N PHE A 253 -7.60 4.99 0.93
CA PHE A 253 -7.32 3.56 0.95
C PHE A 253 -5.81 3.35 0.76
N LYS A 254 -5.17 2.55 1.61
CA LYS A 254 -3.73 2.25 1.55
C LYS A 254 -3.48 0.76 1.79
N GLY A 255 -2.72 0.11 0.91
CA GLY A 255 -2.27 -1.26 1.09
C GLY A 255 -1.00 -1.31 1.95
N GLU A 256 -1.01 -2.05 3.06
CA GLU A 256 0.14 -2.21 3.96
C GLU A 256 0.14 -3.63 4.57
N ASP A 257 1.22 -4.39 4.38
CA ASP A 257 1.45 -5.70 5.05
C ASP A 257 0.27 -6.69 4.99
N GLY A 258 -0.33 -6.87 3.80
CA GLY A 258 -1.49 -7.76 3.63
C GLY A 258 -2.81 -7.20 4.19
N LYS A 259 -2.83 -5.90 4.51
CA LYS A 259 -3.99 -5.19 5.02
C LYS A 259 -4.30 -3.98 4.15
N ILE A 260 -5.54 -3.51 4.25
CA ILE A 260 -5.97 -2.25 3.67
C ILE A 260 -6.41 -1.34 4.80
N LYS A 261 -5.71 -0.22 4.98
CA LYS A 261 -6.13 0.86 5.86
C LYS A 261 -7.08 1.78 5.11
N ILE A 262 -8.15 2.19 5.79
CA ILE A 262 -9.18 3.08 5.27
C ILE A 262 -9.35 4.22 6.27
N ASP A 263 -8.84 5.39 5.89
CA ASP A 263 -8.98 6.61 6.67
C ASP A 263 -10.15 7.44 6.10
N THR A 264 -11.06 7.87 6.96
CA THR A 264 -12.19 8.72 6.57
C THR A 264 -12.04 10.12 7.16
N TYR A 265 -12.39 11.12 6.37
CA TYR A 265 -12.34 12.53 6.75
C TYR A 265 -13.63 13.22 6.32
N PHE A 266 -14.39 13.71 7.28
CA PHE A 266 -15.59 14.52 7.05
C PHE A 266 -15.20 15.97 6.81
N GLU A 267 -15.66 16.52 5.68
CA GLU A 267 -15.47 17.91 5.20
C GLU A 267 -14.02 18.37 4.90
N ASP A 268 -13.02 17.94 5.67
CA ASP A 268 -11.62 18.37 5.54
C ASP A 268 -10.64 17.22 5.77
N TYR A 269 -9.87 16.87 4.73
CA TYR A 269 -8.83 15.84 4.78
C TYR A 269 -7.46 16.35 5.24
N ASN A 270 -7.30 17.66 5.49
CA ASN A 270 -6.06 18.22 6.02
C ASN A 270 -5.92 18.08 7.53
N LYS A 271 -6.89 17.43 8.20
CA LYS A 271 -6.84 17.14 9.64
C LYS A 271 -5.65 16.21 9.93
N ASP A 272 -4.97 16.43 11.05
CA ASP A 272 -3.84 15.58 11.49
C ASP A 272 -4.24 14.14 11.80
N THR A 273 -5.53 13.88 12.06
CA THR A 273 -6.07 12.55 12.34
C THR A 273 -7.38 12.31 11.60
N PRO A 274 -7.61 11.10 11.08
CA PRO A 274 -8.89 10.74 10.48
C PRO A 274 -10.00 10.77 11.53
N ASP A 275 -11.23 10.98 11.06
CA ASP A 275 -12.44 10.92 11.88
C ASP A 275 -12.74 9.46 12.27
N THR A 276 -12.66 8.56 11.28
CA THR A 276 -12.71 7.10 11.50
C THR A 276 -11.59 6.42 10.73
N GLN A 277 -10.96 5.42 11.36
CA GLN A 277 -9.96 4.55 10.75
C GLN A 277 -10.43 3.10 10.81
N TRP A 278 -10.40 2.42 9.67
CA TRP A 278 -10.63 0.98 9.58
C TRP A 278 -9.40 0.28 9.03
N THR A 279 -9.23 -0.96 9.46
CA THR A 279 -8.26 -1.90 8.90
C THR A 279 -9.01 -3.12 8.40
N TYR A 280 -8.88 -3.42 7.11
CA TYR A 280 -9.31 -4.67 6.51
C TYR A 280 -8.12 -5.62 6.40
N ASP A 281 -8.21 -6.78 7.05
CA ASP A 281 -7.23 -7.85 6.90
C ASP A 281 -7.62 -8.74 5.72
N ILE A 282 -6.75 -8.82 4.70
CA ILE A 282 -7.07 -9.52 3.45
C ILE A 282 -7.13 -11.04 3.66
N GLU A 283 -6.26 -11.58 4.52
CA GLU A 283 -6.17 -13.03 4.77
C GLU A 283 -7.39 -13.52 5.54
N THR A 284 -7.75 -12.83 6.62
CA THR A 284 -8.89 -13.22 7.47
C THR A 284 -10.21 -12.67 6.98
N GLN A 285 -10.20 -11.72 6.05
CA GLN A 285 -11.38 -11.00 5.53
C GLN A 285 -12.18 -10.31 6.63
N THR A 286 -11.48 -9.74 7.61
CA THR A 286 -12.09 -9.10 8.79
C THR A 286 -11.80 -7.61 8.82
N PHE A 287 -12.82 -6.84 9.20
CA PHE A 287 -12.67 -5.43 9.54
C PHE A 287 -12.36 -5.27 11.03
N THR A 288 -11.44 -4.36 11.33
CA THR A 288 -11.22 -3.78 12.65
C THR A 288 -11.44 -2.29 12.53
N GLU A 289 -12.26 -1.72 13.40
CA GLU A 289 -12.43 -0.27 13.49
C GLU A 289 -11.58 0.28 14.63
N ASP A 290 -10.54 1.01 14.25
CA ASP A 290 -9.77 1.87 15.13
C ASP A 290 -10.48 3.22 15.20
N SER A 291 -11.73 3.19 15.66
CA SER A 291 -12.38 4.42 16.08
C SER A 291 -11.53 4.98 17.23
N LYS A 292 -11.36 6.30 17.27
CA LYS A 292 -11.24 6.96 18.57
C LYS A 292 -12.58 6.76 19.31
N LYS A 293 -12.89 5.52 19.70
CA LYS A 293 -13.65 5.29 20.90
C LYS A 293 -12.80 5.92 21.98
N ASN A 294 -13.12 7.17 22.32
CA ASN A 294 -12.76 7.69 23.62
C ASN A 294 -13.61 6.92 24.64
N THR A 295 -13.50 5.59 24.67
CA THR A 295 -14.13 4.74 25.67
C THR A 295 -13.66 5.27 27.00
N ILE A 296 -14.61 5.81 27.75
CA ILE A 296 -14.36 6.36 29.07
C ILE A 296 -14.29 5.15 30.00
N ASP A 297 -13.09 4.65 30.28
CA ASP A 297 -12.87 3.49 31.15
C ASP A 297 -12.01 3.85 32.38
N PRO A 298 -12.49 3.65 33.63
CA PRO A 298 -13.84 3.19 33.97
C PRO A 298 -14.90 4.24 33.62
N PHE A 299 -16.10 3.81 33.21
CA PHE A 299 -17.22 4.72 32.96
C PHE A 299 -17.86 5.15 34.27
N THR A 300 -17.49 6.33 34.75
CA THR A 300 -17.93 6.91 36.02
C THR A 300 -18.26 8.39 35.84
N GLU A 301 -18.98 9.00 36.78
CA GLU A 301 -19.28 10.44 36.75
C GLU A 301 -18.01 11.30 36.65
N GLU A 302 -16.95 10.94 37.39
CA GLU A 302 -15.70 11.71 37.41
C GLU A 302 -14.98 11.64 36.07
N THR A 303 -14.88 10.44 35.50
CA THR A 303 -14.23 10.24 34.19
C THR A 303 -15.06 10.82 33.05
N ALA A 304 -16.39 10.76 33.11
CA ALA A 304 -17.28 11.42 32.17
C ALA A 304 -17.21 12.96 32.26
N PHE A 305 -17.08 13.51 33.46
CA PHE A 305 -16.92 14.96 33.66
C PHE A 305 -15.58 15.47 33.11
N GLU A 306 -14.47 14.81 33.42
CA GLU A 306 -13.16 15.20 32.87
C GLU A 306 -13.11 15.03 31.34
N TYR A 307 -13.80 14.00 30.83
CA TYR A 307 -13.95 13.80 29.39
C TYR A 307 -14.66 14.99 28.73
N ILE A 308 -15.88 15.34 29.16
CA ILE A 308 -16.64 16.43 28.53
C ILE A 308 -15.96 17.78 28.71
N LYS A 309 -15.30 18.00 29.86
CA LYS A 309 -14.51 19.20 30.13
C LYS A 309 -13.37 19.37 29.13
N LYS A 310 -12.72 18.27 28.74
CA LYS A 310 -11.66 18.27 27.72
C LYS A 310 -12.24 18.49 26.32
N GLN A 311 -13.34 17.83 25.95
CA GLN A 311 -13.93 17.94 24.61
C GLN A 311 -14.47 19.35 24.33
N GLU A 312 -15.18 19.95 25.29
CA GLU A 312 -15.77 21.28 25.18
C GLU A 312 -14.78 22.43 25.50
N GLY A 313 -13.56 22.10 25.91
CA GLY A 313 -12.54 23.10 26.26
C GLY A 313 -12.89 23.93 27.50
N PHE A 314 -13.62 23.37 28.46
CA PHE A 314 -14.02 24.06 29.68
C PHE A 314 -12.84 24.28 30.64
N ASP A 315 -12.84 25.42 31.33
CA ASP A 315 -11.84 25.75 32.34
C ASP A 315 -12.19 25.13 33.72
N ASP A 316 -11.29 25.30 34.70
CA ASP A 316 -11.48 24.78 36.07
C ASP A 316 -12.62 25.49 36.85
N ASP A 317 -13.24 26.52 36.28
CA ASP A 317 -14.38 27.18 36.90
C ASP A 317 -15.68 26.37 36.79
N ILE A 318 -15.72 25.34 35.94
CA ILE A 318 -16.89 24.50 35.77
C ILE A 318 -16.96 23.40 36.83
N ALA A 319 -18.18 23.04 37.23
CA ALA A 319 -18.47 21.90 38.08
C ALA A 319 -19.78 21.22 37.65
N VAL A 320 -19.88 19.93 37.98
CA VAL A 320 -21.14 19.19 37.94
C VAL A 320 -22.09 19.77 38.99
N GLU A 321 -23.28 20.18 38.55
CA GLU A 321 -24.39 20.61 39.40
C GLU A 321 -25.41 19.49 39.63
N PHE A 322 -25.63 18.67 38.61
CA PHE A 322 -26.50 17.50 38.65
C PHE A 322 -25.90 16.39 37.79
N SER A 323 -26.05 15.15 38.27
CA SER A 323 -25.59 13.93 37.61
C SER A 323 -26.65 12.85 37.80
N GLU A 324 -27.01 12.16 36.71
CA GLU A 324 -27.92 11.02 36.73
C GLU A 324 -27.42 9.93 35.78
N ILE A 325 -27.40 8.69 36.26
CA ILE A 325 -27.12 7.52 35.44
C ILE A 325 -28.46 7.01 34.90
N GLN A 326 -28.58 6.90 33.58
CA GLN A 326 -29.79 6.45 32.91
C GLN A 326 -29.83 4.92 32.77
N ASP A 327 -31.01 4.39 32.44
CA ASP A 327 -31.24 2.94 32.29
C ASP A 327 -30.40 2.32 31.14
N ASP A 328 -30.04 3.13 30.13
CA ASP A 328 -29.17 2.73 29.02
C ASP A 328 -27.66 2.76 29.39
N GLY A 329 -27.36 3.12 30.64
CA GLY A 329 -26.00 3.22 31.14
C GLY A 329 -25.28 4.50 30.76
N SER A 330 -25.93 5.48 30.11
CA SER A 330 -25.38 6.82 29.89
C SER A 330 -25.39 7.67 31.16
N ILE A 331 -24.56 8.72 31.20
CA ILE A 331 -24.53 9.70 32.30
C ILE A 331 -25.00 11.05 31.76
N GLU A 332 -26.04 11.60 32.38
CA GLU A 332 -26.47 12.98 32.17
C GLU A 332 -25.76 13.91 33.16
N LEU A 333 -24.97 14.86 32.66
CA LEU A 333 -24.27 15.86 33.45
C LEU A 333 -24.79 17.25 33.17
N THR A 334 -25.33 17.93 34.18
CA THR A 334 -25.59 19.37 34.12
C THR A 334 -24.42 20.12 34.72
N LEU A 335 -23.81 21.00 33.92
CA LEU A 335 -22.61 21.74 34.29
C LEU A 335 -22.94 23.19 34.64
N ALA A 336 -22.24 23.76 35.62
CA ALA A 336 -22.41 25.13 36.06
C ALA A 336 -21.09 25.84 36.36
N SER A 337 -21.05 27.16 36.14
CA SER A 337 -19.92 28.02 36.52
C SER A 337 -19.89 28.31 38.02
N LYS A 338 -18.77 27.99 38.68
CA LYS A 338 -18.52 28.32 40.09
C LYS A 338 -18.51 29.83 40.32
N LYS A 339 -17.93 30.63 39.43
CA LYS A 339 -17.91 32.10 39.54
C LYS A 339 -19.32 32.70 39.44
N MET A 340 -20.12 32.28 38.46
CA MET A 340 -21.47 32.81 38.28
C MET A 340 -22.38 32.45 39.45
N LYS A 341 -22.25 31.23 39.98
CA LYS A 341 -23.00 30.78 41.15
C LYS A 341 -22.67 31.62 42.40
N LYS A 342 -21.40 31.98 42.60
CA LYS A 342 -20.97 32.90 43.69
C LYS A 342 -21.50 34.32 43.53
N ALA A 343 -21.74 34.76 42.29
CA ALA A 343 -22.31 36.07 41.99
C ALA A 343 -23.85 36.14 42.12
N GLY A 344 -24.51 35.01 42.43
CA GLY A 344 -25.96 34.95 42.65
C GLY A 344 -26.81 34.93 41.37
N GLY A 345 -26.21 34.65 40.21
CA GLY A 345 -26.91 34.49 38.92
C GLY A 345 -27.26 33.04 38.59
N SER A 346 -28.01 32.83 37.49
CA SER A 346 -28.14 31.50 36.87
C SER A 346 -26.77 31.10 36.32
N ALA A 347 -26.27 29.95 36.77
CA ALA A 347 -24.89 29.53 36.53
C ALA A 347 -24.80 28.30 35.63
N THR A 348 -25.93 27.70 35.26
CA THR A 348 -25.98 26.53 34.39
C THR A 348 -25.44 26.90 33.01
N ILE A 349 -24.46 26.12 32.56
CA ILE A 349 -23.82 26.26 31.25
C ILE A 349 -24.59 25.41 30.24
N ASP A 350 -24.65 24.10 30.50
CA ASP A 350 -25.34 23.15 29.63
C ASP A 350 -25.64 21.84 30.38
N THR A 351 -26.42 20.97 29.75
CA THR A 351 -26.64 19.59 30.16
C THR A 351 -26.22 18.66 29.03
N PHE A 352 -25.29 17.76 29.31
CA PHE A 352 -24.79 16.78 28.36
C PHE A 352 -25.31 15.38 28.72
N VAL A 353 -25.59 14.57 27.70
CA VAL A 353 -25.78 13.12 27.85
C VAL A 353 -24.58 12.44 27.21
N ILE A 354 -23.86 11.65 28.00
CA ILE A 354 -22.58 11.05 27.63
C ILE A 354 -22.71 9.53 27.71
N TYR A 355 -22.28 8.83 26.67
CA TYR A 355 -22.35 7.38 26.56
C TYR A 355 -21.02 6.71 26.92
N PRO A 356 -21.02 5.43 27.34
CA PRO A 356 -19.79 4.70 27.68
C PRO A 356 -18.75 4.62 26.54
N ASN A 357 -19.21 4.68 25.29
CA ASN A 357 -18.38 4.68 24.09
C ASN A 357 -17.71 6.04 23.80
N GLY A 358 -18.04 7.09 24.57
CA GLY A 358 -17.49 8.44 24.43
C GLY A 358 -18.33 9.37 23.55
N GLU A 359 -19.40 8.89 22.92
CA GLU A 359 -20.37 9.74 22.22
C GLU A 359 -21.11 10.63 23.22
N TYR A 360 -21.46 11.84 22.83
CA TYR A 360 -22.27 12.71 23.68
C TYR A 360 -23.10 13.70 22.86
N TYR A 361 -24.09 14.30 23.50
CA TYR A 361 -24.81 15.45 22.93
C TYR A 361 -25.16 16.47 23.99
N SER A 362 -25.27 17.73 23.56
CA SER A 362 -25.82 18.82 24.37
C SER A 362 -27.34 18.79 24.31
N LYS A 363 -28.03 18.91 25.45
CA LYS A 363 -29.49 19.07 25.46
C LYS A 363 -29.94 20.42 24.92
N ASN A 364 -29.06 21.43 24.93
CA ASN A 364 -29.30 22.72 24.32
C ASN A 364 -29.06 22.69 22.80
N ASN A 365 -28.16 21.84 22.31
CA ASN A 365 -27.85 21.60 20.90
C ASN A 365 -27.98 20.11 20.60
N LYS A 366 -29.20 19.67 20.21
CA LYS A 366 -29.60 18.25 20.07
C LYS A 366 -28.89 17.46 18.93
N GLU A 367 -27.76 17.94 18.42
CA GLU A 367 -26.90 17.17 17.53
C GLU A 367 -25.96 16.31 18.37
N VAL A 368 -25.85 15.03 18.00
CA VAL A 368 -24.89 14.10 18.59
C VAL A 368 -23.53 14.40 17.97
N ILE A 369 -22.51 14.61 18.82
CA ILE A 369 -21.16 15.05 18.47
C ILE A 369 -20.17 13.90 18.66
#